data_AF-A0AAW4L0Z4-F1
#
_entry.id   AF-A0AAW4L0Z4-F1
#
_cell.length_a   1.000
_cell.length_b   1.000
_cell.length_c   1.000
_cell.angle_alpha   90.00
_cell.angle_beta   90.00
_cell.angle_gamma   90.00
#
_symmetry.space_group_name_H-M   'P 1'
#
loop_
_entity.id
_entity.type
_entity.pdbx_description
1 polymer ?
#
loop_
_entity_poly.entity_id
_entity_poly.type
_entity_poly.pdbx_seq_one_letter_code
_entity_poly.pdbx_strand_id
1 'polypeptide(L)' 'DQGQRLEMLERALAELPAACRDSFLLRKLEGLSHLQIAERLGISRSLVEKHIVNAMKHCRVRMREWEAH' A
#
# COMPACT_ATOMS: atom_id res chain seq x y z
N ASP A 1 -16.29 -1.84 14.58
CA ASP A 1 -16.62 -0.74 13.66
C ASP A 1 -15.84 -0.89 12.36
N GLN A 2 -16.51 -1.01 11.21
CA GLN A 2 -15.85 -1.21 9.91
C GLN A 2 -15.20 0.08 9.39
N GLY A 3 -15.72 1.26 9.78
CA GLY A 3 -15.22 2.56 9.34
C GLY A 3 -13.86 2.89 9.96
N GLN A 4 -13.68 2.58 11.25
CA GLN A 4 -12.44 2.87 11.96
C GLN A 4 -11.21 2.17 11.36
N ARG A 5 -11.35 0.94 10.88
CA ARG A 5 -10.25 0.19 10.24
C ARG A 5 -9.88 0.77 8.87
N LEU A 6 -10.85 1.32 8.15
CA LEU A 6 -10.61 1.95 6.86
C LEU A 6 -9.87 3.27 7.03
N GLU A 7 -10.28 4.12 7.98
CA GLU A 7 -9.58 5.37 8.29
C GLU A 7 -8.13 5.14 8.73
N MET A 8 -7.88 4.12 9.54
CA MET A 8 -6.51 3.76 9.96
C MET A 8 -5.67 3.29 8.77
N LEU A 9 -6.26 2.51 7.86
CA LEU A 9 -5.59 2.09 6.64
C LEU A 9 -5.30 3.29 5.72
N GLU A 10 -6.25 4.21 5.54
CA GLU A 10 -6.05 5.42 4.75
C GLU A 10 -4.97 6.32 5.35
N ARG A 11 -4.92 6.47 6.67
CA ARG A 11 -3.83 7.20 7.35
C ARG A 11 -2.47 6.56 7.11
N ALA A 12 -2.35 5.24 7.31
CA ALA A 12 -1.10 4.54 7.03
C ALA A 12 -0.70 4.62 5.55
N LEU A 13 -1.67 4.61 4.63
CA LEU A 13 -1.43 4.80 3.20
C LEU A 13 -1.04 6.25 2.85
N ALA A 14 -1.55 7.24 3.59
CA ALA A 14 -1.20 8.65 3.41
C ALA A 14 0.21 8.98 3.90
N GLU A 15 0.76 8.21 4.85
CA GLU A 15 2.16 8.31 5.29
C GLU A 15 3.16 7.70 4.29
N LEU A 16 2.68 6.88 3.36
CA LEU A 16 3.51 6.26 2.33
C LEU A 16 3.73 7.20 1.14
N PRO A 17 4.89 7.10 0.46
CA PRO A 17 5.10 7.77 -0.82
C PRO A 17 4.01 7.40 -1.82
N ALA A 18 3.61 8.36 -2.67
CA ALA A 18 2.56 8.18 -3.66
C ALA A 18 2.76 6.89 -4.50
N ALA A 19 3.98 6.60 -4.94
CA ALA A 19 4.30 5.39 -5.70
C ALA A 19 4.01 4.07 -4.95
N CYS A 20 4.21 4.03 -3.62
CA CYS A 20 3.87 2.86 -2.79
C CYS A 20 2.36 2.69 -2.66
N ARG A 21 1.66 3.80 -2.39
CA ARG A 21 0.21 3.83 -2.25
C ARG A 21 -0.47 3.44 -3.56
N ASP A 22 -0.03 4.02 -4.68
CA ASP A 22 -0.60 3.77 -6.00
C ASP A 22 -0.35 2.32 -6.43
N SER A 23 0.84 1.76 -6.20
CA SER A 23 1.12 0.34 -6.46
C SER A 23 0.17 -0.58 -5.68
N PHE A 24 -0.10 -0.27 -4.42
CA PHE A 24 -1.00 -1.05 -3.58
C PHE A 24 -2.47 -0.90 -4.00
N LEU A 25 -2.92 0.32 -4.29
CA LEU A 25 -4.29 0.60 -4.76
C LEU A 25 -4.56 -0.06 -6.11
N LEU A 26 -3.63 0.06 -7.08
CA LEU A 26 -3.74 -0.58 -8.39
C LEU A 26 -3.83 -2.11 -8.27
N ARG A 27 -3.09 -2.70 -7.32
CA ARG A 27 -3.20 -4.14 -7.04
C ARG A 27 -4.55 -4.52 -6.43
N LYS A 28 -5.06 -3.69 -5.51
CA LYS A 28 -6.19 -4.05 -4.63
C LYS A 28 -7.55 -3.65 -5.18
N LEU A 29 -7.63 -2.52 -5.89
CA LEU A 29 -8.83 -2.01 -6.54
C LEU A 29 -8.94 -2.53 -7.98
N GLU A 30 -7.85 -2.45 -8.73
CA GLU A 30 -7.86 -2.78 -10.18
C GLU A 30 -7.44 -4.23 -10.45
N GLY A 31 -6.95 -4.97 -9.43
CA GLY A 31 -6.51 -6.36 -9.59
C GLY A 31 -5.27 -6.53 -10.48
N LEU A 32 -4.52 -5.46 -10.74
CA LEU A 32 -3.41 -5.47 -11.69
C LEU A 32 -2.24 -6.32 -11.19
N SER A 33 -1.56 -6.97 -12.14
CA SER A 33 -0.30 -7.69 -11.86
C SER A 33 0.86 -6.73 -11.57
N HIS A 34 1.90 -7.20 -10.90
CA HIS A 34 3.12 -6.40 -10.66
C HIS A 34 3.70 -5.80 -11.95
N LEU A 35 3.58 -6.54 -13.07
CA LEU A 35 4.03 -6.08 -14.38
C LEU A 35 3.19 -4.90 -14.90
N GLN A 36 1.86 -5.01 -14.85
CA GLN A 36 1.00 -3.92 -15.31
C GLN A 36 1.14 -2.68 -14.44
N ILE A 37 1.34 -2.85 -13.14
CA ILE A 37 1.63 -1.74 -12.22
C ILE A 37 2.97 -1.08 -12.56
N ALA A 38 3.99 -1.90 -12.86
CA ALA A 38 5.32 -1.42 -13.27
C ALA A 38 5.24 -0.56 -14.53
N GLU A 39 4.52 -1.04 -15.56
CA GLU A 39 4.31 -0.29 -16.80
C GLU A 39 3.49 0.98 -16.59
N ARG A 40 2.43 0.92 -15.77
CA ARG A 40 1.56 2.07 -15.50
C ARG A 40 2.24 3.17 -14.70
N LEU A 41 3.13 2.80 -13.77
CA LEU A 41 3.91 3.73 -12.96
C LEU A 41 5.24 4.12 -13.59
N GLY A 42 5.64 3.48 -14.70
CA GLY A 42 6.93 3.71 -15.34
C GLY A 42 8.14 3.27 -14.51
N ILE A 43 7.97 2.26 -13.65
CA ILE A 43 9.01 1.76 -12.75
C ILE A 43 9.31 0.28 -12.97
N SER A 44 10.44 -0.21 -12.47
CA SER A 44 10.79 -1.63 -12.60
C SER A 44 9.89 -2.53 -11.75
N ARG A 45 9.61 -3.76 -12.24
CA ARG A 45 8.84 -4.77 -11.48
C ARG A 45 9.39 -5.02 -10.07
N SER A 46 10.72 -5.11 -9.93
CA SER A 46 11.35 -5.26 -8.61
C SER A 46 11.10 -4.06 -7.69
N LEU A 47 10.92 -2.86 -8.23
CA LEU A 47 10.56 -1.68 -7.44
C LEU A 47 9.10 -1.73 -7.02
N VAL A 48 8.18 -2.15 -7.90
CA VAL A 48 6.78 -2.43 -7.54
C VAL A 48 6.70 -3.44 -6.42
N GLU A 49 7.45 -4.54 -6.50
CA GLU A 49 7.48 -5.56 -5.45
C GLU A 49 7.95 -4.99 -4.12
N LYS A 50 9.06 -4.22 -4.13
CA LYS A 50 9.54 -3.51 -2.94
C LYS A 50 8.50 -2.52 -2.42
N HIS A 51 7.81 -1.79 -3.28
CA HIS A 51 6.76 -0.85 -2.91
C HIS A 51 5.57 -1.54 -2.24
N ILE A 52 5.10 -2.65 -2.82
CA ILE A 52 3.99 -3.44 -2.24
C ILE A 52 4.41 -4.04 -0.89
N VAL A 53 5.61 -4.63 -0.79
CA VAL A 53 6.11 -5.19 0.47
C VAL A 53 6.30 -4.11 1.53
N ASN A 54 6.88 -2.96 1.17
CA ASN A 54 7.04 -1.83 2.09
C ASN A 54 5.69 -1.27 2.51
N ALA A 55 4.72 -1.13 1.60
CA ALA A 55 3.38 -0.67 1.92
C ALA A 55 2.67 -1.61 2.90
N MET A 56 2.73 -2.92 2.66
CA MET A 56 2.17 -3.92 3.57
C MET A 56 2.85 -3.92 4.93
N LYS A 57 4.19 -3.83 4.96
CA LYS A 57 4.96 -3.78 6.21
C LYS A 57 4.62 -2.52 7.01
N HIS A 58 4.54 -1.37 6.34
CA HIS A 58 4.18 -0.10 6.96
C HIS A 58 2.76 -0.14 7.53
N CYS A 59 1.77 -0.58 6.75
CA CYS A 59 0.39 -0.75 7.23
C CYS A 59 0.33 -1.68 8.45
N ARG A 60 1.06 -2.80 8.43
CA ARG A 60 1.08 -3.75 9.55
C ARG A 60 1.74 -3.18 10.81
N VAL A 61 2.81 -2.40 10.67
CA VAL A 61 3.48 -1.72 11.79
C VAL A 61 2.54 -0.69 12.39
N ARG A 62 1.97 0.19 11.56
CA ARG A 62 1.03 1.23 12.00
C ARG A 62 -0.22 0.66 12.66
N MET A 63 -0.81 -0.40 12.08
CA MET A 63 -1.94 -1.09 12.70
C MET A 63 -1.58 -1.65 14.08
N ARG A 64 -0.41 -2.27 14.24
CA ARG A 64 0.05 -2.73 15.56
C ARG A 64 0.28 -1.60 16.56
N GLU A 65 0.84 -0.48 16.12
CA GLU A 65 1.04 0.69 16.99
C GLU A 65 -0.30 1.24 17.48
N TRP A 66 -1.33 1.28 16.62
CA TRP A 66 -2.68 1.70 17.02
C TRP A 66 -3.46 0.65 17.81
N GLU A 67 -3.20 -0.65 17.62
CA GLU A 67 -3.81 -1.72 18.43
C GLU A 67 -3.17 -1.84 19.82
N ALA A 68 -1.94 -1.33 20.00
CA ALA A 68 -1.20 -1.31 21.26
C ALA A 68 -1.46 -0.04 22.10
N HIS A 69 -2.35 0.85 21.66
CA HIS A 69 -2.80 2.05 22.38
C HIS A 69 -4.31 1.99 22.59
#